data_AF-M9M1D5-F1
#
_entry.id   AF-M9M1D5-F1
#
_cell.length_a   1.000
_cell.length_b   1.000
_cell.length_c   1.000
_cell.angle_alpha   90.00
_cell.angle_beta   90.00
_cell.angle_gamma   90.00
#
_symmetry.space_group_name_H-M   'P 1'
#
loop_
_entity.id
_entity.type
_entity.pdbx_description
1 polymer ?
#
loop_
_entity_poly.entity_id
_entity_poly.type
_entity_poly.pdbx_seq_one_letter_code
_entity_poly.pdbx_strand_id
1 'polypeptide(L)'
;MTTPDNKHRVTVDIYGTQYKLVGTTSKEYMRNIASMVDERMRTLSDVNSRLDTTRIAVLAAVHIAEEVQKIQDEHERIGQSLLEQEQAGLELTRELERVKSQSARALEELQKETGAQMKQLQQALTAEKENTEKQTTGLRVETAKLKESNQQLSEQKKQAVAEKEQAAAKHDQLMKQKLSEQERIWSEKLAIQEAEWKENIAAAERLAEETVAMWEEQLAEQTAAWEGQLATVKSAHKLQLKQAEEQAAAELEQLQAEIERMKATHEAEEEQWLEAHQEELEQVSGEWQNKLNRLQAVHAEELQKVHNRHAEEVEVMTNLQIEAAEEHTKALAEEQALREVADVKVAQAADRIQQLEGRLSRAEKLDLARQVEMERLMRVRDEAHANAAELQQSLSDAMQRHQQAEERERERLEQAIAALREQHEAEALHWKAAADTVQEAQQEAAAAVEAGRRELLEAREQTAKWEEKCSRLETEWQEHVDQFQAREQEWKRNEAAWQAQADEWTEQEQAWSLAFKAWNEERDEMQRRLKEAEVESARLQATAQDGQEQLVKQIQEQFEVLSHQFRLSQVERNMERQQAKEMEEAYLQLKDEYQKLQSEFNEWLELIDQDVNE
;
A
#
# COMPACT_ATOMS: atom_id res chain seq x y z
N MET A 1 -137.27 -35.94 -99.58
CA MET A 1 -137.65 -36.47 -100.92
C MET A 1 -136.40 -36.59 -101.77
N THR A 2 -136.42 -37.50 -102.75
CA THR A 2 -135.60 -37.45 -104.00
C THR A 2 -134.12 -37.09 -103.83
N THR A 3 -133.24 -38.08 -103.84
CA THR A 3 -131.85 -37.89 -104.28
C THR A 3 -131.88 -37.29 -105.69
N PRO A 4 -131.50 -36.01 -105.89
CA PRO A 4 -131.59 -35.40 -107.21
C PRO A 4 -130.54 -36.06 -108.07
N ASP A 5 -130.97 -36.67 -109.18
CA ASP A 5 -130.05 -37.23 -110.16
C ASP A 5 -129.35 -36.07 -110.87
N ASN A 6 -128.32 -35.52 -110.24
CA ASN A 6 -127.67 -34.24 -110.57
C ASN A 6 -126.71 -34.42 -111.77
N LYS A 7 -127.20 -35.11 -112.79
CA LYS A 7 -126.54 -35.37 -114.07
C LYS A 7 -126.74 -34.17 -114.96
N HIS A 8 -125.74 -33.29 -114.98
CA HIS A 8 -125.74 -32.16 -115.86
C HIS A 8 -125.48 -32.62 -117.30
N ARG A 9 -126.42 -32.31 -118.21
CA ARG A 9 -126.24 -32.48 -119.65
C ARG A 9 -125.67 -31.21 -120.26
N VAL A 10 -124.60 -31.34 -121.03
CA VAL A 10 -123.95 -30.23 -121.75
C VAL A 10 -123.62 -30.69 -123.16
N THR A 11 -124.06 -29.92 -124.15
CA THR A 11 -123.57 -30.08 -125.53
C THR A 11 -122.25 -29.32 -125.63
N VAL A 12 -121.20 -29.99 -126.10
CA VAL A 12 -119.87 -29.45 -126.33
C VAL A 12 -119.43 -29.82 -127.74
N ASP A 13 -118.57 -29.01 -128.35
CA ASP A 13 -117.92 -29.33 -129.62
C ASP A 13 -116.51 -29.83 -129.31
N ILE A 14 -116.14 -30.99 -129.86
CA ILE A 14 -114.81 -31.58 -129.71
C ILE A 14 -114.38 -32.04 -131.11
N TYR A 15 -113.29 -31.45 -131.60
CA TYR A 15 -112.69 -31.72 -132.90
C TYR A 15 -113.69 -31.61 -134.08
N GLY A 16 -114.53 -30.57 -134.04
CA GLY A 16 -115.53 -30.27 -135.07
C GLY A 16 -116.76 -31.19 -135.05
N THR A 17 -116.93 -31.98 -134.00
CA THR A 17 -118.10 -32.85 -133.79
C THR A 17 -118.78 -32.50 -132.48
N GLN A 18 -120.08 -32.19 -132.52
CA GLN A 18 -120.87 -31.95 -131.30
C GLN A 18 -121.21 -33.24 -130.56
N TYR A 19 -120.78 -33.32 -129.30
CA TYR A 19 -121.11 -34.38 -128.36
C TYR A 19 -122.01 -33.86 -127.23
N LYS A 20 -122.95 -34.70 -126.78
CA LYS A 20 -123.80 -34.43 -125.62
C LYS A 20 -123.29 -35.22 -124.43
N LEU A 21 -122.44 -34.59 -123.62
CA LEU A 21 -121.89 -35.19 -122.41
C LEU A 21 -122.92 -35.15 -121.27
N VAL A 22 -122.85 -36.17 -120.42
CA VAL A 22 -123.66 -36.31 -119.21
C VAL A 22 -122.73 -36.68 -118.06
N GLY A 23 -122.61 -35.81 -117.07
CA GLY A 23 -121.74 -36.03 -115.92
C GLY A 23 -122.33 -35.44 -114.63
N THR A 24 -121.77 -35.86 -113.49
CA THR A 24 -122.15 -35.40 -112.15
C THR A 24 -121.37 -34.15 -111.70
N THR A 25 -120.33 -33.76 -112.44
CA THR A 25 -119.51 -32.56 -112.20
C THR A 25 -120.17 -31.32 -112.81
N SER A 26 -119.77 -30.11 -112.38
CA SER A 26 -120.40 -28.85 -112.82
C SER A 26 -120.30 -28.63 -114.34
N LYS A 27 -121.28 -27.90 -114.90
CA LYS A 27 -121.36 -27.63 -116.36
C LYS A 27 -120.12 -26.92 -116.90
N GLU A 28 -119.59 -25.96 -116.14
CA GLU A 28 -118.37 -25.21 -116.51
C GLU A 28 -117.14 -26.10 -116.50
N TYR A 29 -116.95 -26.91 -115.46
CA TYR A 29 -115.83 -27.85 -115.41
C TYR A 29 -115.87 -28.85 -116.58
N MET A 30 -117.05 -29.37 -116.92
CA MET A 30 -117.20 -30.25 -118.09
C MET A 30 -116.97 -29.54 -119.44
N ARG A 31 -117.28 -28.25 -119.57
CA ARG A 31 -116.87 -27.47 -120.76
C ARG A 31 -115.35 -27.28 -120.80
N ASN A 32 -114.72 -26.97 -119.68
CA ASN A 32 -113.26 -26.79 -119.63
C ASN A 32 -112.52 -28.09 -119.94
N ILE A 33 -112.96 -29.24 -119.41
CA ILE A 33 -112.40 -30.55 -119.76
C ILE A 33 -112.62 -30.86 -121.25
N ALA A 34 -113.81 -30.57 -121.82
CA ALA A 34 -114.05 -30.75 -123.25
C ALA A 34 -113.15 -29.84 -124.11
N SER A 35 -112.95 -28.59 -123.70
CA SER A 35 -112.05 -27.63 -124.36
C SER A 35 -110.60 -28.09 -124.31
N MET A 36 -110.16 -28.60 -123.16
CA MET A 36 -108.81 -29.13 -122.96
C MET A 36 -108.55 -30.38 -123.82
N VAL A 37 -109.55 -31.25 -123.95
CA VAL A 37 -109.50 -32.41 -124.87
C VAL A 37 -109.49 -31.96 -126.33
N ASP A 38 -110.32 -30.99 -126.73
CA ASP A 38 -110.33 -30.44 -128.09
C ASP A 38 -108.98 -29.81 -128.46
N GLU A 39 -108.44 -28.96 -127.58
CA GLU A 39 -107.11 -28.35 -127.75
C GLU A 39 -106.02 -29.43 -127.87
N ARG A 40 -105.98 -30.41 -126.97
CA ARG A 40 -104.99 -31.51 -127.03
C ARG A 40 -105.14 -32.34 -128.31
N MET A 41 -106.37 -32.61 -128.78
CA MET A 41 -106.61 -33.30 -130.05
C MET A 41 -106.13 -32.48 -131.25
N ARG A 42 -106.34 -31.15 -131.27
CA ARG A 42 -105.83 -30.25 -132.31
C ARG A 42 -104.31 -30.24 -132.35
N THR A 43 -103.64 -29.99 -131.22
CA THR A 43 -102.17 -30.00 -131.16
C THR A 43 -101.57 -31.34 -131.62
N LEU A 44 -102.20 -32.46 -131.25
CA LEU A 44 -101.72 -33.79 -131.66
C LEU A 44 -102.00 -34.12 -133.13
N SER A 45 -103.07 -33.59 -133.70
CA SER A 45 -103.33 -33.65 -135.15
C SER A 45 -102.29 -32.88 -135.94
N ASP A 46 -101.96 -31.65 -135.53
CA ASP A 46 -100.97 -30.81 -136.24
C ASP A 46 -99.60 -31.50 -136.31
N VAL A 47 -99.20 -32.20 -135.23
CA VAL A 47 -97.96 -32.98 -135.17
C VAL A 47 -98.06 -34.31 -135.94
N ASN A 48 -99.24 -34.94 -136.03
CA ASN A 48 -99.43 -36.28 -136.60
C ASN A 48 -100.52 -36.35 -137.67
N SER A 49 -100.45 -35.45 -138.66
CA SER A 49 -101.48 -35.19 -139.69
C SER A 49 -101.86 -36.35 -140.63
N ARG A 50 -101.24 -37.54 -140.49
CA ARG A 50 -101.58 -38.77 -141.23
C ARG A 50 -102.48 -39.75 -140.47
N LEU A 51 -102.83 -39.45 -139.22
CA LEU A 51 -103.70 -40.30 -138.40
C LEU A 51 -105.18 -39.94 -138.58
N ASP A 52 -106.06 -40.94 -138.46
CA ASP A 52 -107.50 -40.68 -138.40
C ASP A 52 -107.91 -40.03 -137.06
N THR A 53 -109.04 -39.32 -137.06
CA THR A 53 -109.57 -38.62 -135.88
C THR A 53 -109.73 -39.52 -134.67
N THR A 54 -110.05 -40.80 -134.87
CA THR A 54 -110.23 -41.78 -133.78
C THR A 54 -108.90 -42.09 -133.10
N ARG A 55 -107.80 -42.28 -133.87
CA ARG A 55 -106.45 -42.46 -133.32
C ARG A 55 -105.95 -41.21 -132.61
N ILE A 56 -106.24 -40.02 -133.14
CA ILE A 56 -105.89 -38.74 -132.49
C ILE A 56 -106.62 -38.60 -131.15
N ALA A 57 -107.90 -38.96 -131.07
CA ALA A 57 -108.66 -38.98 -129.82
C ALA A 57 -108.09 -39.96 -128.79
N VAL A 58 -107.69 -41.16 -129.21
CA VAL A 58 -107.05 -42.15 -128.33
C VAL A 58 -105.68 -41.65 -127.84
N LEU A 59 -104.86 -41.05 -128.71
CA LEU A 59 -103.57 -40.50 -128.31
C LEU A 59 -103.71 -39.31 -127.33
N ALA A 60 -104.71 -38.45 -127.55
CA ALA A 60 -105.05 -37.39 -126.60
C ALA A 60 -105.47 -37.96 -125.23
N ALA A 61 -106.28 -39.00 -125.20
CA ALA A 61 -106.66 -39.69 -123.97
C ALA A 61 -105.45 -40.34 -123.26
N VAL A 62 -104.50 -40.92 -124.01
CA VAL A 62 -103.26 -41.48 -123.45
C VAL A 62 -102.35 -40.40 -122.87
N HIS A 63 -102.14 -39.28 -123.56
CA HIS A 63 -101.33 -38.18 -123.01
C HIS A 63 -101.97 -37.53 -121.77
N ILE A 64 -103.31 -37.37 -121.75
CA ILE A 64 -104.00 -36.87 -120.57
C ILE A 64 -103.88 -37.87 -119.40
N ALA A 65 -103.95 -39.18 -119.66
CA ALA A 65 -103.70 -40.20 -118.65
C ALA A 65 -102.25 -40.18 -118.13
N GLU A 66 -101.25 -39.96 -119.00
CA GLU A 66 -99.84 -39.82 -118.62
C GLU A 66 -99.59 -38.55 -117.78
N GLU A 67 -100.21 -37.43 -118.13
CA GLU A 67 -100.16 -36.17 -117.36
C GLU A 67 -100.78 -36.35 -115.96
N VAL A 68 -101.94 -37.02 -115.86
CA VAL A 68 -102.56 -37.37 -114.57
C VAL A 68 -101.66 -38.31 -113.76
N GLN A 69 -101.03 -39.30 -114.37
CA GLN A 69 -100.10 -40.20 -113.67
C GLN A 69 -98.89 -39.45 -113.12
N LYS A 70 -98.25 -38.57 -113.92
CA LYS A 70 -97.12 -37.75 -113.44
C LYS A 70 -97.50 -36.87 -112.26
N ILE A 71 -98.69 -36.27 -112.26
CA ILE A 71 -99.18 -35.46 -111.14
C ILE A 71 -99.41 -36.32 -109.89
N GLN A 72 -99.86 -37.58 -110.03
CA GLN A 72 -99.98 -38.52 -108.92
C GLN A 72 -98.59 -38.90 -108.36
N ASP A 73 -97.65 -39.27 -109.24
CA ASP A 73 -96.28 -39.63 -108.85
C ASP A 73 -95.56 -38.45 -108.15
N GLU A 74 -95.75 -37.20 -108.62
CA GLU A 74 -95.23 -36.00 -107.98
C GLU A 74 -95.89 -35.72 -106.62
N HIS A 75 -97.20 -35.92 -106.50
CA HIS A 75 -97.92 -35.77 -105.23
C HIS A 75 -97.50 -36.83 -104.21
N GLU A 76 -97.26 -38.07 -104.61
CA GLU A 76 -96.68 -39.10 -103.74
C GLU A 76 -95.25 -38.73 -103.31
N ARG A 77 -94.42 -38.21 -104.21
CA ARG A 77 -93.06 -37.74 -103.88
C ARG A 77 -93.05 -36.58 -102.89
N ILE A 78 -93.98 -35.64 -103.02
CA ILE A 78 -94.16 -34.52 -102.07
C ILE A 78 -94.64 -35.05 -100.71
N GLY A 79 -95.59 -36.00 -100.71
CA GLY A 79 -96.07 -36.64 -99.48
C GLY A 79 -94.97 -37.39 -98.71
N GLN A 80 -94.08 -38.11 -99.42
CA GLN A 80 -92.92 -38.78 -98.82
C GLN A 80 -91.92 -37.77 -98.23
N SER A 81 -91.56 -36.71 -98.98
CA SER A 81 -90.66 -35.66 -98.51
C SER A 81 -91.20 -34.92 -97.27
N LEU A 82 -92.51 -34.68 -97.20
CA LEU A 82 -93.15 -34.07 -96.04
C LEU A 82 -93.07 -34.98 -94.81
N LEU A 83 -93.32 -36.28 -94.99
CA LEU A 83 -93.24 -37.28 -93.91
C LEU A 83 -91.80 -37.40 -93.36
N GLU A 84 -90.79 -37.36 -94.22
CA GLU A 84 -89.37 -37.34 -93.84
C GLU A 84 -89.03 -36.06 -93.03
N GLN A 85 -89.56 -34.89 -93.42
CA GLN A 85 -89.36 -33.65 -92.66
C GLN A 85 -90.06 -33.66 -91.30
N GLU A 86 -91.26 -34.22 -91.19
CA GLU A 86 -91.95 -34.39 -89.90
C GLU A 86 -91.19 -35.34 -88.97
N GLN A 87 -90.65 -36.45 -89.50
CA GLN A 87 -89.82 -37.38 -88.73
C GLN A 87 -88.52 -36.73 -88.25
N ALA A 88 -87.80 -36.04 -89.13
CA ALA A 88 -86.57 -35.32 -88.77
C ALA A 88 -86.82 -34.20 -87.72
N GLY A 89 -87.96 -33.51 -87.80
CA GLY A 89 -88.36 -32.51 -86.81
C GLY A 89 -88.67 -33.11 -85.43
N LEU A 90 -89.30 -34.29 -85.39
CA LEU A 90 -89.59 -35.03 -84.15
C LEU A 90 -88.33 -35.58 -83.49
N GLU A 91 -87.37 -36.08 -84.27
CA GLU A 91 -86.07 -36.52 -83.76
C GLU A 91 -85.28 -35.33 -83.21
N LEU A 92 -85.07 -34.28 -84.01
CA LEU A 92 -84.35 -33.07 -83.59
C LEU A 92 -84.92 -32.48 -82.29
N THR A 93 -86.23 -32.51 -82.09
CA THR A 93 -86.89 -32.05 -80.85
C THR A 93 -86.51 -32.92 -79.65
N ARG A 94 -86.47 -34.26 -79.80
CA ARG A 94 -86.05 -35.20 -78.75
C ARG A 94 -84.56 -35.04 -78.40
N GLU A 95 -83.69 -34.84 -79.38
CA GLU A 95 -82.28 -34.51 -79.14
C GLU A 95 -82.16 -33.22 -78.33
N LEU A 96 -82.94 -32.18 -78.65
CA LEU A 96 -82.92 -30.88 -77.99
C LEU A 96 -83.41 -30.96 -76.53
N GLU A 97 -84.48 -31.74 -76.27
CA GLU A 97 -84.95 -32.04 -74.91
C GLU A 97 -83.93 -32.85 -74.11
N ARG A 98 -83.31 -33.87 -74.73
CA ARG A 98 -82.25 -34.66 -74.12
C ARG A 98 -81.07 -33.78 -73.70
N VAL A 99 -80.54 -32.95 -74.60
CA VAL A 99 -79.42 -32.05 -74.32
C VAL A 99 -79.78 -31.03 -73.22
N LYS A 100 -80.99 -30.45 -73.25
CA LYS A 100 -81.49 -29.58 -72.17
C LYS A 100 -81.56 -30.29 -70.82
N SER A 101 -82.02 -31.55 -70.79
CA SER A 101 -82.06 -32.33 -69.54
C SER A 101 -80.67 -32.65 -68.99
N GLN A 102 -79.68 -32.83 -69.87
CA GLN A 102 -78.29 -33.08 -69.50
C GLN A 102 -77.58 -31.82 -69.00
N SER A 103 -77.77 -30.68 -69.66
CA SER A 103 -77.20 -29.40 -69.22
C SER A 103 -77.83 -28.91 -67.90
N ALA A 104 -79.13 -29.11 -67.70
CA ALA A 104 -79.80 -28.81 -66.43
C ALA A 104 -79.24 -29.63 -65.25
N ARG A 105 -79.01 -30.94 -65.45
CA ARG A 105 -78.39 -31.80 -64.41
C ARG A 105 -76.95 -31.39 -64.10
N ALA A 106 -76.14 -31.12 -65.12
CA ALA A 106 -74.76 -30.66 -64.93
C ALA A 106 -74.68 -29.32 -64.19
N LEU A 107 -75.61 -28.39 -64.44
CA LEU A 107 -75.74 -27.13 -63.70
C LEU A 107 -76.12 -27.36 -62.22
N GLU A 108 -77.05 -28.28 -61.95
CA GLU A 108 -77.48 -28.60 -60.58
C GLU A 108 -76.37 -29.30 -59.77
N GLU A 109 -75.61 -30.20 -60.40
CA GLU A 109 -74.44 -30.84 -59.78
C GLU A 109 -73.34 -29.82 -59.48
N LEU A 110 -72.97 -28.98 -60.45
CA LEU A 110 -71.96 -27.92 -60.26
C LEU A 110 -72.38 -26.91 -59.18
N GLN A 111 -73.67 -26.57 -59.08
CA GLN A 111 -74.19 -25.70 -58.01
C GLN A 111 -74.13 -26.36 -56.63
N LYS A 112 -74.35 -27.69 -56.53
CA LYS A 112 -74.21 -28.43 -55.27
C LYS A 112 -72.74 -28.55 -54.85
N GLU A 113 -71.84 -28.82 -55.79
CA GLU A 113 -70.39 -28.91 -55.52
C GLU A 113 -69.81 -27.57 -55.10
N THR A 114 -70.07 -26.50 -55.85
CA THR A 114 -69.62 -25.14 -55.48
C THR A 114 -70.23 -24.67 -54.16
N GLY A 115 -71.51 -24.94 -53.90
CA GLY A 115 -72.15 -24.65 -52.62
C GLY A 115 -71.54 -25.43 -51.45
N ALA A 116 -71.17 -26.71 -51.65
CA ALA A 116 -70.51 -27.53 -50.66
C ALA A 116 -69.07 -27.05 -50.36
N GLN A 117 -68.29 -26.74 -51.40
CA GLN A 117 -66.93 -26.19 -51.29
C GLN A 117 -66.94 -24.83 -50.57
N MET A 118 -67.86 -23.93 -50.95
CA MET A 118 -68.00 -22.63 -50.31
C MET A 118 -68.34 -22.76 -48.82
N LYS A 119 -69.25 -23.70 -48.47
CA LYS A 119 -69.60 -23.99 -47.08
C LYS A 119 -68.45 -24.59 -46.28
N GLN A 120 -67.65 -25.47 -46.88
CA GLN A 120 -66.44 -26.03 -46.26
C GLN A 120 -65.37 -24.95 -46.02
N LEU A 121 -65.07 -24.12 -47.03
CA LEU A 121 -64.14 -22.99 -46.91
C LEU A 121 -64.57 -22.01 -45.82
N GLN A 122 -65.86 -21.69 -45.77
CA GLN A 122 -66.43 -20.78 -44.77
C GLN A 122 -66.34 -21.36 -43.35
N GLN A 123 -66.59 -22.67 -43.19
CA GLN A 123 -66.41 -23.37 -41.91
C GLN A 123 -64.94 -23.43 -41.47
N ALA A 124 -64.01 -23.76 -42.39
CA ALA A 124 -62.58 -23.78 -42.12
C ALA A 124 -62.07 -22.40 -41.69
N LEU A 125 -62.47 -21.33 -42.40
CA LEU A 125 -62.12 -19.95 -42.06
C LEU A 125 -62.65 -19.53 -40.69
N THR A 126 -63.88 -19.95 -40.30
CA THR A 126 -64.39 -19.66 -38.95
C THR A 126 -63.64 -20.44 -37.86
N ALA A 127 -63.27 -21.70 -38.12
CA ALA A 127 -62.51 -22.51 -37.17
C ALA A 127 -61.08 -21.98 -36.97
N GLU A 128 -60.42 -21.53 -38.05
CA GLU A 128 -59.10 -20.91 -37.98
C GLU A 128 -59.14 -19.56 -37.25
N LYS A 129 -60.17 -18.74 -37.49
CA LYS A 129 -60.39 -17.48 -36.75
C LYS A 129 -60.61 -17.72 -35.26
N GLU A 130 -61.47 -18.67 -34.88
CA GLU A 130 -61.64 -19.02 -33.46
C GLU A 130 -60.34 -19.55 -32.84
N ASN A 131 -59.56 -20.36 -33.56
CA ASN A 131 -58.30 -20.90 -33.05
C ASN A 131 -57.24 -19.82 -32.87
N THR A 132 -57.11 -18.90 -33.82
CA THR A 132 -56.17 -17.76 -33.74
C THR A 132 -56.61 -16.73 -32.70
N GLU A 133 -57.90 -16.51 -32.47
CA GLU A 133 -58.42 -15.71 -31.35
C GLU A 133 -58.13 -16.38 -30.00
N LYS A 134 -58.32 -17.70 -29.87
CA LYS A 134 -57.98 -18.45 -28.64
C LYS A 134 -56.47 -18.43 -28.36
N GLN A 135 -55.63 -18.54 -29.38
CA GLN A 135 -54.17 -18.43 -29.24
C GLN A 135 -53.71 -17.02 -28.88
N THR A 136 -54.23 -15.97 -29.56
CA THR A 136 -53.85 -14.58 -29.28
C THR A 136 -54.37 -14.08 -27.92
N THR A 137 -55.54 -14.55 -27.47
CA THR A 137 -56.03 -14.27 -26.11
C THR A 137 -55.23 -15.04 -25.05
N GLY A 138 -54.88 -16.30 -25.28
CA GLY A 138 -53.99 -17.08 -24.42
C GLY A 138 -52.62 -16.40 -24.23
N LEU A 139 -51.95 -16.07 -25.34
CA LEU A 139 -50.66 -15.36 -25.33
C LEU A 139 -50.76 -13.97 -24.69
N ARG A 140 -51.88 -13.25 -24.85
CA ARG A 140 -52.12 -11.97 -24.14
C ARG A 140 -52.22 -12.14 -22.63
N VAL A 141 -52.91 -13.18 -22.14
CA VAL A 141 -53.01 -13.47 -20.70
C VAL A 141 -51.66 -13.90 -20.14
N GLU A 142 -50.90 -14.69 -20.88
CA GLU A 142 -49.58 -15.17 -20.46
C GLU A 142 -48.52 -14.04 -20.46
N THR A 143 -48.49 -13.20 -21.49
CA THR A 143 -47.62 -12.00 -21.51
C THR A 143 -48.01 -10.98 -20.44
N ALA A 144 -49.30 -10.82 -20.12
CA ALA A 144 -49.74 -9.98 -19.00
C ALA A 144 -49.23 -10.53 -17.66
N LYS A 145 -49.39 -11.84 -17.39
CA LYS A 145 -48.88 -12.50 -16.17
C LYS A 145 -47.36 -12.41 -16.05
N LEU A 146 -46.63 -12.64 -17.14
CA LEU A 146 -45.17 -12.52 -17.17
C LEU A 146 -44.70 -11.07 -16.92
N LYS A 147 -45.44 -10.08 -17.44
CA LYS A 147 -45.16 -8.67 -17.18
C LYS A 147 -45.40 -8.29 -15.73
N GLU A 148 -46.54 -8.70 -15.16
CA GLU A 148 -46.87 -8.47 -13.75
C GLU A 148 -45.88 -9.16 -12.80
N SER A 149 -45.50 -10.41 -13.08
CA SER A 149 -44.49 -11.16 -12.33
C SER A 149 -43.09 -10.51 -12.42
N ASN A 150 -42.66 -10.05 -13.59
CA ASN A 150 -41.39 -9.30 -13.72
C ASN A 150 -41.43 -7.96 -12.97
N GLN A 151 -42.58 -7.28 -12.97
CA GLN A 151 -42.74 -6.02 -12.24
C GLN A 151 -42.58 -6.26 -10.73
N GLN A 152 -43.30 -7.24 -10.17
CA GLN A 152 -43.19 -7.67 -8.77
C GLN A 152 -41.76 -8.08 -8.42
N LEU A 153 -41.07 -8.85 -9.28
CA LEU A 153 -39.69 -9.26 -9.06
C LEU A 153 -38.71 -8.07 -9.06
N SER A 154 -38.99 -7.02 -9.85
CA SER A 154 -38.20 -5.78 -9.87
C SER A 154 -38.42 -4.93 -8.61
N GLU A 155 -39.66 -4.85 -8.12
CA GLU A 155 -40.02 -4.20 -6.86
C GLU A 155 -39.34 -4.91 -5.68
N GLN A 156 -39.41 -6.24 -5.62
CA GLN A 156 -38.74 -7.05 -4.60
C GLN A 156 -37.21 -6.89 -4.64
N LYS A 157 -36.59 -6.87 -5.82
CA LYS A 157 -35.15 -6.58 -5.95
C LYS A 157 -34.79 -5.19 -5.44
N LYS A 158 -35.57 -4.16 -5.75
CA LYS A 158 -35.34 -2.79 -5.22
C LYS A 158 -35.44 -2.75 -3.69
N GLN A 159 -36.45 -3.40 -3.11
CA GLN A 159 -36.62 -3.48 -1.66
C GLN A 159 -35.44 -4.21 -1.01
N ALA A 160 -35.04 -5.38 -1.51
CA ALA A 160 -33.92 -6.15 -0.99
C ALA A 160 -32.56 -5.40 -1.11
N VAL A 161 -32.35 -4.63 -2.18
CA VAL A 161 -31.17 -3.76 -2.32
C VAL A 161 -31.18 -2.64 -1.29
N ALA A 162 -32.30 -1.92 -1.13
CA ALA A 162 -32.42 -0.84 -0.15
C ALA A 162 -32.29 -1.33 1.30
N GLU A 163 -32.81 -2.52 1.63
CA GLU A 163 -32.61 -3.15 2.93
C GLU A 163 -31.15 -3.53 3.17
N LYS A 164 -30.46 -4.07 2.15
CA LYS A 164 -29.03 -4.41 2.23
C LYS A 164 -28.16 -3.15 2.38
N GLU A 165 -28.46 -2.06 1.68
CA GLU A 165 -27.79 -0.77 1.82
C GLU A 165 -28.01 -0.18 3.22
N GLN A 166 -29.25 -0.21 3.75
CA GLN A 166 -29.49 0.21 5.14
C GLN A 166 -28.75 -0.67 6.15
N ALA A 167 -28.68 -1.99 5.93
CA ALA A 167 -27.95 -2.90 6.81
C ALA A 167 -26.44 -2.63 6.79
N ALA A 168 -25.86 -2.40 5.60
CA ALA A 168 -24.47 -2.00 5.43
C ALA A 168 -24.17 -0.66 6.10
N ALA A 169 -25.00 0.38 5.88
CA ALA A 169 -24.84 1.68 6.52
C ALA A 169 -24.91 1.60 8.06
N LYS A 170 -25.83 0.80 8.61
CA LYS A 170 -25.92 0.54 10.05
C LYS A 170 -24.69 -0.22 10.57
N HIS A 171 -24.17 -1.18 9.81
CA HIS A 171 -22.95 -1.91 10.16
C HIS A 171 -21.72 -0.99 10.18
N ASP A 172 -21.54 -0.15 9.16
CA ASP A 172 -20.44 0.83 9.09
C ASP A 172 -20.52 1.85 10.22
N GLN A 173 -21.73 2.31 10.56
CA GLN A 173 -21.94 3.24 11.66
C GLN A 173 -21.62 2.58 13.01
N LEU A 174 -22.01 1.32 13.21
CA LEU A 174 -21.67 0.53 14.40
C LEU A 174 -20.16 0.27 14.51
N MET A 175 -19.49 -0.02 13.38
CA MET A 175 -18.03 -0.24 13.35
C MET A 175 -17.26 1.05 13.64
N LYS A 176 -17.69 2.19 13.09
CA LYS A 176 -17.11 3.51 13.43
C LYS A 176 -17.30 3.85 14.92
N GLN A 177 -18.47 3.57 15.49
CA GLN A 177 -18.71 3.72 16.92
C GLN A 177 -17.76 2.85 17.74
N LYS A 178 -17.68 1.54 17.46
CA LYS A 178 -16.75 0.61 18.13
C LYS A 178 -15.29 1.03 18.00
N LEU A 179 -14.88 1.51 16.83
CA LEU A 179 -13.51 2.00 16.61
C LEU A 179 -13.24 3.24 17.47
N SER A 180 -14.11 4.25 17.43
CA SER A 180 -13.97 5.47 18.25
C SER A 180 -14.02 5.20 19.76
N GLU A 181 -14.76 4.18 20.18
CA GLU A 181 -14.83 3.75 21.58
C GLU A 181 -13.58 2.97 22.00
N GLN A 182 -12.99 2.15 21.11
CA GLN A 182 -11.66 1.59 21.34
C GLN A 182 -10.57 2.67 21.34
N GLU A 183 -10.56 3.62 20.42
CA GLU A 183 -9.63 4.75 20.40
C GLU A 183 -9.69 5.55 21.71
N ARG A 184 -10.91 5.80 22.24
CA ARG A 184 -11.08 6.42 23.57
C ARG A 184 -10.52 5.55 24.69
N ILE A 185 -10.81 4.25 24.71
CA ILE A 185 -10.28 3.34 25.74
C ILE A 185 -8.75 3.25 25.69
N TRP A 186 -8.16 3.25 24.49
CA TRP A 186 -6.71 3.25 24.30
C TRP A 186 -6.07 4.57 24.72
N SER A 187 -6.68 5.73 24.39
CA SER A 187 -6.16 7.03 24.83
C SER A 187 -6.29 7.24 26.33
N GLU A 188 -7.36 6.75 26.97
CA GLU A 188 -7.50 6.75 28.43
C GLU A 188 -6.46 5.85 29.10
N LYS A 189 -6.22 4.65 28.58
CA LYS A 189 -5.15 3.76 29.08
C LYS A 189 -3.76 4.35 28.91
N LEU A 190 -3.48 4.96 27.76
CA LEU A 190 -2.19 5.61 27.49
C LEU A 190 -1.98 6.80 28.43
N ALA A 191 -3.00 7.63 28.64
CA ALA A 191 -2.94 8.75 29.59
C ALA A 191 -2.72 8.29 31.03
N ILE A 192 -3.30 7.16 31.45
CA ILE A 192 -3.04 6.55 32.76
C ILE A 192 -1.58 6.07 32.85
N GLN A 193 -1.08 5.31 31.86
CA GLN A 193 0.32 4.86 31.86
C GLN A 193 1.32 6.03 31.81
N GLU A 194 1.04 7.08 31.06
CA GLU A 194 1.87 8.29 31.05
C GLU A 194 1.87 9.00 32.40
N ALA A 195 0.75 8.99 33.14
CA ALA A 195 0.67 9.53 34.49
C ALA A 195 1.47 8.67 35.48
N GLU A 196 1.30 7.34 35.43
CA GLU A 196 2.09 6.38 36.22
C GLU A 196 3.60 6.52 35.95
N TRP A 197 4.02 6.68 34.69
CA TRP A 197 5.42 6.89 34.33
C TRP A 197 5.94 8.24 34.85
N LYS A 198 5.16 9.33 34.73
CA LYS A 198 5.54 10.64 35.29
C LYS A 198 5.66 10.60 36.81
N GLU A 199 4.76 9.89 37.50
CA GLU A 199 4.83 9.71 38.95
C GLU A 199 6.04 8.86 39.37
N ASN A 200 6.31 7.76 38.67
CA ASN A 200 7.48 6.91 38.93
C ASN A 200 8.81 7.64 38.66
N ILE A 201 8.88 8.47 37.61
CA ILE A 201 10.07 9.31 37.34
C ILE A 201 10.23 10.35 38.45
N ALA A 202 9.16 11.07 38.84
CA ALA A 202 9.23 12.04 39.92
C ALA A 202 9.56 11.40 41.29
N ALA A 203 9.15 10.15 41.53
CA ALA A 203 9.54 9.39 42.71
C ALA A 203 11.03 8.98 42.67
N ALA A 204 11.54 8.57 41.50
CA ALA A 204 12.97 8.28 41.32
C ALA A 204 13.84 9.54 41.44
N GLU A 205 13.38 10.69 40.93
CA GLU A 205 14.03 11.99 41.09
C GLU A 205 14.10 12.40 42.57
N ARG A 206 13.01 12.25 43.34
CA ARG A 206 13.04 12.49 44.80
C ARG A 206 14.00 11.58 45.54
N LEU A 207 14.02 10.28 45.22
CA LEU A 207 14.97 9.34 45.83
C LEU A 207 16.43 9.68 45.44
N ALA A 208 16.66 10.19 44.24
CA ALA A 208 17.96 10.71 43.83
C ALA A 208 18.35 11.99 44.59
N GLU A 209 17.42 12.94 44.77
CA GLU A 209 17.64 14.15 45.59
C GLU A 209 17.90 13.81 47.06
N GLU A 210 17.12 12.91 47.66
CA GLU A 210 17.30 12.43 49.05
C GLU A 210 18.64 11.71 49.24
N THR A 211 19.04 10.85 48.30
CA THR A 211 20.34 10.17 48.37
C THR A 211 21.50 11.12 48.14
N VAL A 212 21.40 12.07 47.20
CA VAL A 212 22.43 13.11 47.00
C VAL A 212 22.57 13.98 48.26
N ALA A 213 21.46 14.42 48.87
CA ALA A 213 21.49 15.19 50.12
C ALA A 213 22.15 14.40 51.27
N MET A 214 21.85 13.10 51.39
CA MET A 214 22.51 12.23 52.36
C MET A 214 24.03 12.12 52.11
N TRP A 215 24.47 11.99 50.85
CA TRP A 215 25.90 11.96 50.52
C TRP A 215 26.58 13.31 50.76
N GLU A 216 25.91 14.43 50.50
CA GLU A 216 26.42 15.77 50.80
C GLU A 216 26.55 16.00 52.32
N GLU A 217 25.58 15.54 53.11
CA GLU A 217 25.63 15.59 54.59
C GLU A 217 26.78 14.72 55.14
N GLN A 218 26.92 13.48 54.66
CA GLN A 218 28.06 12.61 55.04
C GLN A 218 29.41 13.20 54.62
N LEU A 219 29.50 13.84 53.45
CA LEU A 219 30.72 14.52 53.01
C LEU A 219 31.02 15.74 53.89
N ALA A 220 30.00 16.50 54.29
CA ALA A 220 30.13 17.62 55.22
C ALA A 220 30.58 17.18 56.62
N GLU A 221 30.02 16.09 57.15
CA GLU A 221 30.47 15.49 58.41
C GLU A 221 31.93 15.02 58.33
N GLN A 222 32.32 14.33 57.25
CA GLN A 222 33.71 13.91 57.07
C GLN A 222 34.65 15.11 56.93
N THR A 223 34.33 16.11 56.10
CA THR A 223 35.19 17.30 55.98
C THR A 223 35.32 18.05 57.29
N ALA A 224 34.25 18.21 58.08
CA ALA A 224 34.31 18.77 59.43
C ALA A 224 35.18 17.93 60.38
N ALA A 225 35.13 16.59 60.30
CA ALA A 225 36.00 15.70 61.07
C ALA A 225 37.48 15.85 60.66
N TRP A 226 37.78 15.90 59.35
CA TRP A 226 39.14 16.15 58.83
C TRP A 226 39.67 17.53 59.23
N GLU A 227 38.84 18.58 59.18
CA GLU A 227 39.20 19.92 59.65
C GLU A 227 39.45 19.95 61.16
N GLY A 228 38.62 19.24 61.95
CA GLY A 228 38.81 19.07 63.38
C GLY A 228 40.13 18.35 63.72
N GLN A 229 40.43 17.24 63.05
CA GLN A 229 41.72 16.55 63.18
C GLN A 229 42.90 17.43 62.76
N LEU A 230 42.78 18.16 61.65
CA LEU A 230 43.81 19.09 61.20
C LEU A 230 44.01 20.24 62.20
N ALA A 231 42.96 20.71 62.85
CA ALA A 231 43.03 21.73 63.89
C ALA A 231 43.69 21.21 65.18
N THR A 232 43.42 19.97 65.60
CA THR A 232 44.11 19.36 66.76
C THR A 232 45.57 19.07 66.47
N VAL A 233 45.93 18.60 65.27
CA VAL A 233 47.32 18.42 64.86
C VAL A 233 48.05 19.77 64.78
N LYS A 234 47.43 20.81 64.21
CA LYS A 234 48.00 22.17 64.17
C LYS A 234 48.18 22.77 65.57
N SER A 235 47.25 22.55 66.50
CA SER A 235 47.38 23.08 67.87
C SER A 235 48.42 22.32 68.68
N ALA A 236 48.50 20.99 68.54
CA ALA A 236 49.55 20.15 69.12
C ALA A 236 50.94 20.54 68.61
N HIS A 237 51.12 20.68 67.29
CA HIS A 237 52.41 21.06 66.69
C HIS A 237 52.82 22.50 67.04
N LYS A 238 51.84 23.40 67.24
CA LYS A 238 52.09 24.77 67.74
C LYS A 238 52.49 24.77 69.23
N LEU A 239 51.96 23.85 70.03
CA LEU A 239 52.37 23.67 71.43
C LEU A 239 53.78 23.06 71.52
N GLN A 240 54.08 22.05 70.70
CA GLN A 240 55.43 21.46 70.60
C GLN A 240 56.46 22.49 70.15
N LEU A 241 56.13 23.35 69.16
CA LEU A 241 57.02 24.44 68.74
C LEU A 241 57.32 25.39 69.89
N LYS A 242 56.30 25.82 70.64
CA LYS A 242 56.50 26.66 71.83
C LYS A 242 57.35 25.98 72.90
N GLN A 243 57.13 24.71 73.17
CA GLN A 243 57.92 23.95 74.14
C GLN A 243 59.39 23.83 73.71
N ALA A 244 59.65 23.66 72.41
CA ALA A 244 61.00 23.68 71.85
C ALA A 244 61.65 25.08 71.90
N GLU A 245 60.89 26.14 71.65
CA GLU A 245 61.34 27.54 71.81
C GLU A 245 61.69 27.86 73.27
N GLU A 246 60.85 27.42 74.22
CA GLU A 246 61.07 27.58 75.67
C GLU A 246 62.28 26.74 76.16
N GLN A 247 62.46 25.52 75.64
CA GLN A 247 63.64 24.68 75.93
C GLN A 247 64.93 25.32 75.39
N ALA A 248 64.94 25.75 74.13
CA ALA A 248 66.10 26.42 73.54
C ALA A 248 66.44 27.74 74.23
N ALA A 249 65.44 28.48 74.72
CA ALA A 249 65.65 29.68 75.54
C ALA A 249 66.29 29.33 76.90
N ALA A 250 65.84 28.26 77.56
CA ALA A 250 66.43 27.79 78.82
C ALA A 250 67.86 27.27 78.65
N GLU A 251 68.17 26.58 77.54
CA GLU A 251 69.53 26.17 77.19
C GLU A 251 70.44 27.38 76.95
N LEU A 252 69.95 28.41 76.25
CA LEU A 252 70.67 29.67 76.05
C LEU A 252 70.92 30.41 77.37
N GLU A 253 69.95 30.45 78.29
CA GLU A 253 70.11 31.07 79.62
C GLU A 253 71.13 30.29 80.48
N GLN A 254 71.12 28.96 80.43
CA GLN A 254 72.14 28.13 81.09
C GLN A 254 73.54 28.37 80.52
N LEU A 255 73.69 28.41 79.19
CA LEU A 255 74.97 28.71 78.53
C LEU A 255 75.46 30.14 78.84
N GLN A 256 74.55 31.11 78.94
CA GLN A 256 74.89 32.48 79.36
C GLN A 256 75.37 32.51 80.81
N ALA A 257 74.67 31.85 81.73
CA ALA A 257 75.08 31.74 83.13
C ALA A 257 76.42 30.98 83.30
N GLU A 258 76.70 29.99 82.45
CA GLU A 258 77.99 29.28 82.45
C GLU A 258 79.13 30.16 81.89
N ILE A 259 78.87 30.96 80.84
CA ILE A 259 79.80 31.98 80.36
C ILE A 259 80.05 33.06 81.42
N GLU A 260 79.03 33.52 82.14
CA GLU A 260 79.20 34.49 83.23
C GLU A 260 80.00 33.91 84.40
N ARG A 261 79.79 32.64 84.75
CA ARG A 261 80.63 31.94 85.74
C ARG A 261 82.08 31.85 85.28
N MET A 262 82.33 31.47 84.01
CA MET A 262 83.69 31.40 83.46
C MET A 262 84.38 32.78 83.41
N LYS A 263 83.62 33.85 83.13
CA LYS A 263 84.12 35.23 83.25
C LYS A 263 84.45 35.58 84.68
N ALA A 264 83.56 35.33 85.64
CA ALA A 264 83.79 35.63 87.05
C ALA A 264 84.99 34.84 87.62
N THR A 265 85.22 33.60 87.19
CA THR A 265 86.43 32.86 87.56
C THR A 265 87.69 33.45 86.92
N HIS A 266 87.63 33.87 85.65
CA HIS A 266 88.77 34.52 84.98
C HIS A 266 89.08 35.90 85.56
N GLU A 267 88.05 36.70 85.89
CA GLU A 267 88.19 38.00 86.57
C GLU A 267 88.80 37.81 87.96
N ALA A 268 88.39 36.78 88.72
CA ALA A 268 89.00 36.45 90.00
C ALA A 268 90.45 35.91 89.88
N GLU A 269 90.76 35.15 88.83
CA GLU A 269 92.14 34.73 88.51
C GLU A 269 93.01 35.93 88.10
N GLU A 270 92.45 36.89 87.36
CA GLU A 270 93.13 38.13 86.95
C GLU A 270 93.34 39.08 88.14
N GLU A 271 92.36 39.23 89.04
CA GLU A 271 92.52 39.96 90.31
C GLU A 271 93.59 39.32 91.20
N GLN A 272 93.58 38.00 91.39
CA GLN A 272 94.63 37.29 92.15
C GLN A 272 96.01 37.44 91.52
N TRP A 273 96.10 37.43 90.19
CA TRP A 273 97.35 37.64 89.46
C TRP A 273 97.87 39.08 89.60
N LEU A 274 96.96 40.06 89.60
CA LEU A 274 97.27 41.48 89.84
C LEU A 274 97.71 41.74 91.28
N GLU A 275 97.02 41.17 92.28
CA GLU A 275 97.42 41.25 93.69
C GLU A 275 98.81 40.63 93.89
N ALA A 276 99.07 39.43 93.33
CA ALA A 276 100.39 38.80 93.39
C ALA A 276 101.49 39.65 92.73
N HIS A 277 101.22 40.26 91.55
CA HIS A 277 102.16 41.19 90.90
C HIS A 277 102.37 42.47 91.71
N GLN A 278 101.35 42.94 92.43
CA GLN A 278 101.46 44.11 93.28
C GLN A 278 102.28 43.80 94.55
N GLU A 279 102.11 42.62 95.17
CA GLU A 279 102.99 42.14 96.24
C GLU A 279 104.45 41.97 95.76
N GLU A 280 104.68 41.41 94.57
CA GLU A 280 106.04 41.32 93.99
C GLU A 280 106.66 42.70 93.75
N LEU A 281 105.88 43.66 93.23
CA LEU A 281 106.31 45.05 93.06
C LEU A 281 106.62 45.73 94.41
N GLU A 282 105.80 45.51 95.44
CA GLU A 282 106.05 46.03 96.78
C GLU A 282 107.31 45.40 97.39
N GLN A 283 107.52 44.08 97.28
CA GLN A 283 108.73 43.40 97.72
C GLN A 283 109.98 43.97 97.02
N VAL A 284 109.97 44.05 95.69
CA VAL A 284 111.07 44.60 94.91
C VAL A 284 111.33 46.07 95.28
N SER A 285 110.27 46.88 95.47
CA SER A 285 110.42 48.27 95.92
C SER A 285 111.04 48.35 97.33
N GLY A 286 110.67 47.45 98.24
CA GLY A 286 111.23 47.33 99.58
C GLY A 286 112.70 46.90 99.58
N GLU A 287 113.10 46.00 98.67
CA GLU A 287 114.50 45.66 98.45
C GLU A 287 115.31 46.86 97.96
N TRP A 288 114.78 47.62 96.98
CA TRP A 288 115.40 48.85 96.50
C TRP A 288 115.49 49.92 97.59
N GLN A 289 114.46 50.09 98.40
CA GLN A 289 114.44 51.02 99.53
C GLN A 289 115.48 50.63 100.59
N ASN A 290 115.59 49.34 100.92
CA ASN A 290 116.62 48.82 101.81
C ASN A 290 118.04 48.99 101.24
N LYS A 291 118.21 48.83 99.93
CA LYS A 291 119.48 49.05 99.22
C LYS A 291 119.87 50.54 99.19
N LEU A 292 118.90 51.43 99.01
CA LEU A 292 119.06 52.89 99.11
C LEU A 292 119.44 53.31 100.53
N ASN A 293 118.76 52.78 101.55
CA ASN A 293 119.08 53.03 102.96
C ASN A 293 120.51 52.54 103.32
N ARG A 294 120.94 51.38 102.80
CA ARG A 294 122.33 50.90 102.95
C ARG A 294 123.35 51.84 102.27
N LEU A 295 123.06 52.31 101.05
CA LEU A 295 123.90 53.28 100.34
C LEU A 295 123.99 54.61 101.11
N GLN A 296 122.88 55.11 101.64
CA GLN A 296 122.86 56.31 102.49
C GLN A 296 123.62 56.11 103.80
N ALA A 297 123.53 54.94 104.43
CA ALA A 297 124.30 54.63 105.64
C ALA A 297 125.81 54.59 105.36
N VAL A 298 126.25 53.96 104.27
CA VAL A 298 127.66 53.98 103.84
C VAL A 298 128.12 55.41 103.53
N HIS A 299 127.31 56.21 102.80
CA HIS A 299 127.65 57.61 102.54
C HIS A 299 127.74 58.46 103.80
N ALA A 300 126.88 58.23 104.79
CA ALA A 300 126.95 58.90 106.09
C ALA A 300 128.22 58.52 106.86
N GLU A 301 128.60 57.24 106.84
CA GLU A 301 129.85 56.74 107.45
C GLU A 301 131.10 57.31 106.76
N GLU A 302 131.08 57.46 105.43
CA GLU A 302 132.14 58.12 104.66
C GLU A 302 132.22 59.62 104.93
N LEU A 303 131.07 60.33 104.97
CA LEU A 303 131.01 61.73 105.36
C LEU A 303 131.55 61.95 106.77
N GLN A 304 131.26 61.05 107.71
CA GLN A 304 131.77 61.12 109.08
C GLN A 304 133.29 60.83 109.15
N LYS A 305 133.82 59.93 108.31
CA LYS A 305 135.27 59.73 108.16
C LYS A 305 135.99 60.95 107.56
N VAL A 306 135.37 61.64 106.59
CA VAL A 306 135.89 62.90 106.05
C VAL A 306 135.83 64.01 107.10
N HIS A 307 134.73 64.13 107.85
CA HIS A 307 134.58 65.12 108.90
C HIS A 307 135.61 64.95 110.02
N ASN A 308 135.85 63.71 110.46
CA ASN A 308 136.87 63.40 111.46
C ASN A 308 138.29 63.71 110.97
N ARG A 309 138.64 63.38 109.71
CA ARG A 309 139.92 63.78 109.12
C ARG A 309 140.12 65.29 109.09
N HIS A 310 139.08 66.05 108.74
CA HIS A 310 139.17 67.50 108.72
C HIS A 310 139.26 68.12 110.12
N ALA A 311 138.69 67.47 111.15
CA ALA A 311 138.90 67.85 112.54
C ALA A 311 140.35 67.59 113.00
N GLU A 312 140.90 66.42 112.68
CA GLU A 312 142.30 66.06 112.96
C GLU A 312 143.30 67.01 112.27
N GLU A 313 143.03 67.40 111.01
CA GLU A 313 143.87 68.37 110.27
C GLU A 313 143.88 69.79 110.89
N VAL A 314 142.77 70.23 111.49
CA VAL A 314 142.65 71.54 112.14
C VAL A 314 143.34 71.55 113.53
N GLU A 315 143.32 70.43 114.24
CA GLU A 315 143.97 70.27 115.55
C GLU A 315 145.50 70.15 115.43
N VAL A 316 146.00 69.56 114.33
CA VAL A 316 147.44 69.56 113.98
C VAL A 316 147.93 70.95 113.55
N MET A 317 147.11 71.72 112.83
CA MET A 317 147.45 73.10 112.40
C MET A 317 147.55 74.12 113.54
N THR A 318 146.89 73.86 114.68
CA THR A 318 146.88 74.77 115.84
C THR A 318 147.95 74.46 116.88
N ASN A 319 148.46 73.23 116.93
CA ASN A 319 149.53 72.80 117.84
C ASN A 319 150.96 72.87 117.25
N LEU A 320 151.16 73.53 116.10
CA LEU A 320 152.47 73.65 115.42
C LEU A 320 152.99 75.11 115.28
N GLN A 321 152.57 76.02 116.17
CA GLN A 321 153.13 77.38 116.25
C GLN A 321 153.51 77.86 117.67
N ILE A 322 153.41 77.00 118.69
CA ILE A 322 153.93 77.24 120.04
C ILE A 322 154.69 75.96 120.44
N GLU A 323 155.92 76.10 120.96
CA GLU A 323 156.92 75.02 121.16
C GLU A 323 157.58 74.56 119.84
N ALA A 324 158.38 75.42 119.18
CA ALA A 324 159.80 75.73 119.49
C ALA A 324 160.74 74.60 119.00
N ALA A 325 161.73 74.85 118.14
CA ALA A 325 162.89 75.72 118.37
C ALA A 325 163.63 75.33 119.66
N GLU A 326 164.75 74.63 119.49
CA GLU A 326 165.72 74.24 120.54
C GLU A 326 165.28 73.13 121.52
N GLU A 327 166.08 72.08 121.77
CA GLU A 327 167.15 71.58 120.92
C GLU A 327 167.42 70.09 121.14
N HIS A 328 167.81 69.49 120.03
CA HIS A 328 168.66 68.32 119.91
C HIS A 328 169.85 68.24 120.89
N THR A 329 170.35 67.00 121.03
CA THR A 329 171.63 66.57 121.61
C THR A 329 171.64 66.38 123.14
N LYS A 330 172.11 65.25 123.68
CA LYS A 330 172.93 64.14 123.13
C LYS A 330 172.34 62.80 123.62
N ALA A 331 172.23 61.68 122.86
CA ALA A 331 173.23 60.95 122.06
C ALA A 331 174.45 60.51 122.91
N LEU A 332 174.95 59.27 122.92
CA LEU A 332 174.69 58.03 122.18
C LEU A 332 175.33 56.85 123.00
N ALA A 333 175.24 55.61 122.49
CA ALA A 333 175.89 54.37 122.99
C ALA A 333 175.21 53.75 124.23
N GLU A 334 175.03 52.43 124.40
CA GLU A 334 175.55 51.16 123.80
C GLU A 334 174.39 50.12 123.81
N GLU A 335 174.43 48.84 123.39
CA GLU A 335 175.17 48.02 122.41
C GLU A 335 174.95 46.51 122.78
N GLN A 336 174.39 45.70 121.85
CA GLN A 336 174.46 44.21 121.74
C GLN A 336 173.80 43.19 122.75
N ALA A 337 173.15 42.15 122.18
CA ALA A 337 173.29 40.67 122.43
C ALA A 337 172.05 39.78 122.82
N LEU A 338 172.09 38.49 122.39
CA LEU A 338 171.34 37.25 122.80
C LEU A 338 169.88 36.99 122.28
N ARG A 339 169.33 35.74 122.16
CA ARG A 339 169.83 34.39 121.72
C ARG A 339 168.72 33.26 121.70
N GLU A 340 169.10 32.08 121.12
CA GLU A 340 168.66 30.66 121.36
C GLU A 340 167.23 30.17 120.97
N VAL A 341 166.89 28.87 120.74
CA VAL A 341 167.51 27.68 120.04
C VAL A 341 166.48 26.49 119.90
N ALA A 342 166.83 25.33 119.30
CA ALA A 342 165.98 24.11 119.09
C ALA A 342 166.34 22.88 119.98
N ASP A 343 165.90 21.65 119.60
CA ASP A 343 166.08 20.29 120.21
C ASP A 343 165.09 19.88 121.35
N VAL A 344 164.76 18.60 121.69
CA VAL A 344 165.43 17.26 121.62
C VAL A 344 164.42 16.09 121.36
N LYS A 345 164.91 14.89 120.98
CA LYS A 345 164.16 13.62 120.77
C LYS A 345 163.94 12.76 122.05
N VAL A 346 163.06 11.75 121.94
CA VAL A 346 162.97 10.48 122.73
C VAL A 346 162.36 10.52 124.14
N ALA A 347 161.20 9.86 124.29
CA ALA A 347 160.95 8.86 125.33
C ALA A 347 159.88 7.83 124.87
N GLN A 348 160.25 6.56 124.93
CA GLN A 348 159.54 5.27 124.80
C GLN A 348 157.99 5.26 124.82
N ALA A 349 157.26 4.42 124.06
CA ALA A 349 157.44 2.98 123.79
C ALA A 349 157.21 2.03 124.99
N ALA A 350 156.04 2.16 125.65
CA ALA A 350 155.30 1.11 126.35
C ALA A 350 153.81 1.59 126.41
N ASP A 351 152.77 0.79 126.23
CA ASP A 351 152.69 -0.67 126.15
C ASP A 351 151.56 -1.12 125.18
N ARG A 352 151.63 -2.34 124.63
CA ARG A 352 150.69 -2.92 123.65
C ARG A 352 149.69 -3.89 124.29
N ILE A 353 149.36 -3.69 125.58
CA ILE A 353 148.62 -4.66 126.40
C ILE A 353 147.45 -3.99 127.14
N GLN A 354 146.49 -3.44 126.39
CA GLN A 354 145.09 -3.19 126.83
C GLN A 354 144.14 -2.93 125.65
N GLN A 355 144.29 -3.63 124.52
CA GLN A 355 143.39 -4.73 124.16
C GLN A 355 141.86 -4.55 124.47
N LEU A 356 141.09 -4.45 123.39
CA LEU A 356 139.94 -5.33 123.10
C LEU A 356 138.63 -5.27 123.93
N GLU A 357 138.21 -4.12 124.47
CA GLU A 357 136.83 -3.98 125.00
C GLU A 357 135.86 -3.21 124.07
N GLY A 358 136.37 -2.38 123.14
CA GLY A 358 135.52 -1.55 122.27
C GLY A 358 134.86 -2.23 121.06
N ARG A 359 135.05 -3.54 120.84
CA ARG A 359 134.60 -4.22 119.59
C ARG A 359 133.30 -5.03 119.73
N LEU A 360 132.77 -5.24 120.94
CA LEU A 360 131.52 -5.99 121.15
C LEU A 360 130.24 -5.15 121.00
N SER A 361 130.26 -3.86 121.36
CA SER A 361 129.08 -2.97 121.28
C SER A 361 128.65 -2.57 119.84
N ARG A 362 129.41 -2.97 118.81
CA ARG A 362 129.09 -2.66 117.39
C ARG A 362 128.29 -3.76 116.68
N ALA A 363 128.25 -4.99 117.19
CA ALA A 363 127.46 -6.06 116.61
C ALA A 363 125.98 -5.95 117.02
N GLU A 364 125.71 -5.82 118.32
CA GLU A 364 124.35 -5.72 118.88
C GLU A 364 123.55 -4.54 118.30
N LYS A 365 124.21 -3.39 118.07
CA LYS A 365 123.58 -2.22 117.44
C LYS A 365 123.23 -2.44 115.96
N LEU A 366 123.90 -3.37 115.29
CA LEU A 366 123.70 -3.68 113.87
C LEU A 366 122.54 -4.67 113.69
N ASP A 367 122.36 -5.61 114.62
CA ASP A 367 121.19 -6.49 114.63
C ASP A 367 119.92 -5.78 115.13
N LEU A 368 120.02 -4.85 116.10
CA LEU A 368 118.88 -3.99 116.47
C LEU A 368 118.44 -3.07 115.33
N ALA A 369 119.40 -2.50 114.58
CA ALA A 369 119.09 -1.69 113.38
C ALA A 369 118.41 -2.52 112.27
N ARG A 370 118.81 -3.78 112.10
CA ARG A 370 118.15 -4.71 111.16
C ARG A 370 116.72 -5.05 111.58
N GLN A 371 116.44 -5.20 112.88
CA GLN A 371 115.08 -5.43 113.37
C GLN A 371 114.17 -4.23 113.08
N VAL A 372 114.61 -3.00 113.38
CA VAL A 372 113.82 -1.78 113.11
C VAL A 372 113.55 -1.59 111.62
N GLU A 373 114.53 -1.86 110.75
CA GLU A 373 114.33 -1.72 109.30
C GLU A 373 113.44 -2.84 108.73
N MET A 374 113.51 -4.06 109.29
CA MET A 374 112.59 -5.15 108.96
C MET A 374 111.15 -4.81 109.38
N GLU A 375 110.94 -4.21 110.55
CA GLU A 375 109.61 -3.73 110.97
C GLU A 375 109.06 -2.62 110.06
N ARG A 376 109.92 -1.68 109.60
CA ARG A 376 109.54 -0.69 108.60
C ARG A 376 109.12 -1.32 107.28
N LEU A 377 109.91 -2.26 106.76
CA LEU A 377 109.59 -2.97 105.53
C LEU A 377 108.31 -3.81 105.66
N MET A 378 108.04 -4.39 106.83
CA MET A 378 106.75 -5.05 107.10
C MET A 378 105.59 -4.06 107.08
N ARG A 379 105.70 -2.87 107.69
CA ARG A 379 104.63 -1.85 107.60
C ARG A 379 104.37 -1.40 106.17
N VAL A 380 105.42 -1.08 105.40
CA VAL A 380 105.27 -0.67 103.99
C VAL A 380 104.66 -1.81 103.14
N ARG A 381 105.04 -3.06 103.41
CA ARG A 381 104.41 -4.24 102.78
C ARG A 381 102.93 -4.36 103.15
N ASP A 382 102.59 -4.19 104.42
CA ASP A 382 101.24 -4.37 104.94
C ASP A 382 100.31 -3.22 104.50
N GLU A 383 100.82 -1.99 104.42
CA GLU A 383 100.17 -0.83 103.79
C GLU A 383 99.98 -1.06 102.28
N ALA A 384 100.98 -1.60 101.57
CA ALA A 384 100.85 -1.95 100.16
C ALA A 384 99.83 -3.08 99.93
N HIS A 385 99.74 -4.06 100.83
CA HIS A 385 98.70 -5.10 100.78
C HIS A 385 97.31 -4.55 101.10
N ALA A 386 97.18 -3.61 102.05
CA ALA A 386 95.91 -2.94 102.34
C ALA A 386 95.43 -2.13 101.13
N ASN A 387 96.30 -1.29 100.56
CA ASN A 387 95.99 -0.50 99.35
C ASN A 387 95.65 -1.41 98.16
N ALA A 388 96.35 -2.54 98.00
CA ALA A 388 96.03 -3.52 96.96
C ALA A 388 94.68 -4.20 97.18
N ALA A 389 94.29 -4.49 98.43
CA ALA A 389 92.98 -5.04 98.77
C ALA A 389 91.86 -4.02 98.53
N GLU A 390 92.05 -2.75 98.88
CA GLU A 390 91.10 -1.66 98.59
C GLU A 390 90.95 -1.43 97.07
N LEU A 391 92.04 -1.51 96.31
CA LEU A 391 92.01 -1.47 94.84
C LEU A 391 91.29 -2.69 94.24
N GLN A 392 91.50 -3.89 94.78
CA GLN A 392 90.76 -5.09 94.34
C GLN A 392 89.26 -4.99 94.68
N GLN A 393 88.91 -4.46 95.86
CA GLN A 393 87.52 -4.28 96.26
C GLN A 393 86.81 -3.21 95.42
N SER A 394 87.43 -2.04 95.23
CA SER A 394 86.87 -0.98 94.39
C SER A 394 86.77 -1.38 92.92
N LEU A 395 87.71 -2.19 92.39
CA LEU A 395 87.60 -2.79 91.07
C LEU A 395 86.43 -3.79 91.00
N SER A 396 86.26 -4.65 92.00
CA SER A 396 85.12 -5.58 92.10
C SER A 396 83.78 -4.83 92.12
N ASP A 397 83.66 -3.78 92.94
CA ASP A 397 82.47 -2.94 93.03
C ASP A 397 82.19 -2.21 91.71
N ALA A 398 83.22 -1.73 91.01
CA ALA A 398 83.09 -1.11 89.70
C ALA A 398 82.64 -2.12 88.62
N MET A 399 83.21 -3.33 88.61
CA MET A 399 82.78 -4.41 87.72
C MET A 399 81.33 -4.83 87.98
N GLN A 400 80.92 -4.94 89.24
CA GLN A 400 79.54 -5.30 89.60
C GLN A 400 78.54 -4.19 89.20
N ARG A 401 78.92 -2.91 89.34
CA ARG A 401 78.11 -1.78 88.84
C ARG A 401 78.01 -1.78 87.31
N HIS A 402 79.09 -2.13 86.59
CA HIS A 402 79.06 -2.27 85.13
C HIS A 402 78.12 -3.39 84.69
N GLN A 403 78.23 -4.57 85.31
CA GLN A 403 77.34 -5.70 85.03
C GLN A 403 75.86 -5.35 85.27
N GLN A 404 75.54 -4.69 86.39
CA GLN A 404 74.18 -4.23 86.68
C GLN A 404 73.69 -3.14 85.70
N ALA A 405 74.59 -2.33 85.13
CA ALA A 405 74.24 -1.37 84.09
C ALA A 405 73.97 -2.07 82.75
N GLU A 406 74.80 -3.03 82.36
CA GLU A 406 74.60 -3.86 81.17
C GLU A 406 73.32 -4.71 81.25
N GLU A 407 72.99 -5.27 82.42
CA GLU A 407 71.75 -6.01 82.65
C GLU A 407 70.53 -5.09 82.47
N ARG A 408 70.53 -3.89 83.06
CA ARG A 408 69.45 -2.90 82.89
C ARG A 408 69.30 -2.42 81.46
N GLU A 409 70.40 -2.23 80.74
CA GLU A 409 70.36 -1.89 79.31
C GLU A 409 69.79 -3.05 78.48
N ARG A 410 70.16 -4.31 78.77
CA ARG A 410 69.56 -5.48 78.12
C ARG A 410 68.06 -5.60 78.40
N GLU A 411 67.63 -5.46 79.65
CA GLU A 411 66.20 -5.48 80.01
C GLU A 411 65.40 -4.39 79.28
N ARG A 412 65.95 -3.18 79.17
CA ARG A 412 65.34 -2.08 78.40
C ARG A 412 65.24 -2.40 76.91
N LEU A 413 66.30 -2.95 76.31
CA LEU A 413 66.32 -3.32 74.90
C LEU A 413 65.36 -4.49 74.62
N GLU A 414 65.27 -5.48 75.51
CA GLU A 414 64.31 -6.57 75.40
C GLU A 414 62.86 -6.08 75.50
N GLN A 415 62.56 -5.15 76.42
CA GLN A 415 61.25 -4.49 76.51
C GLN A 415 60.92 -3.68 75.25
N ALA A 416 61.87 -2.93 74.71
CA ALA A 416 61.69 -2.17 73.47
C ALA A 416 61.44 -3.09 72.25
N ILE A 417 62.18 -4.20 72.15
CA ILE A 417 61.99 -5.22 71.10
C ILE A 417 60.63 -5.92 71.25
N ALA A 418 60.17 -6.19 72.48
CA ALA A 418 58.86 -6.77 72.73
C ALA A 418 57.73 -5.81 72.29
N ALA A 419 57.81 -4.53 72.66
CA ALA A 419 56.85 -3.50 72.24
C ALA A 419 56.81 -3.32 70.72
N LEU A 420 57.96 -3.32 70.03
CA LEU A 420 58.02 -3.25 68.57
C LEU A 420 57.42 -4.50 67.89
N ARG A 421 57.58 -5.69 68.48
CA ARG A 421 56.93 -6.92 67.98
C ARG A 421 55.41 -6.84 68.14
N GLU A 422 54.91 -6.41 69.29
CA GLU A 422 53.48 -6.24 69.53
C GLU A 422 52.86 -5.21 68.56
N GLN A 423 53.55 -4.10 68.29
CA GLN A 423 53.15 -3.13 67.28
C GLN A 423 53.09 -3.75 65.87
N HIS A 424 54.13 -4.47 65.44
CA HIS A 424 54.13 -5.12 64.12
C HIS A 424 53.13 -6.28 64.00
N GLU A 425 52.82 -6.98 65.10
CA GLU A 425 51.75 -7.99 65.11
C GLU A 425 50.36 -7.33 65.00
N ALA A 426 50.13 -6.19 65.67
CA ALA A 426 48.92 -5.40 65.52
C ALA A 426 48.78 -4.81 64.11
N GLU A 427 49.86 -4.28 63.52
CA GLU A 427 49.90 -3.83 62.12
C GLU A 427 49.62 -5.00 61.16
N ALA A 428 50.22 -6.17 61.37
CA ALA A 428 50.00 -7.35 60.53
C ALA A 428 48.56 -7.88 60.63
N LEU A 429 47.92 -7.78 61.80
CA LEU A 429 46.49 -8.09 61.98
C LEU A 429 45.60 -7.04 61.30
N HIS A 430 45.92 -5.76 61.40
CA HIS A 430 45.22 -4.68 60.69
C HIS A 430 45.29 -4.87 59.17
N TRP A 431 46.49 -5.14 58.62
CA TRP A 431 46.66 -5.39 57.18
C TRP A 431 45.97 -6.67 56.70
N LYS A 432 45.86 -7.71 57.54
CA LYS A 432 45.04 -8.89 57.23
C LYS A 432 43.55 -8.55 57.18
N ALA A 433 43.02 -7.88 58.20
CA ALA A 433 41.60 -7.46 58.21
C ALA A 433 41.26 -6.52 57.03
N ALA A 434 42.19 -5.63 56.66
CA ALA A 434 42.06 -4.80 55.46
C ALA A 434 42.13 -5.61 54.16
N ALA A 435 42.93 -6.68 54.08
CA ALA A 435 42.97 -7.57 52.93
C ALA A 435 41.70 -8.43 52.83
N ASP A 436 41.21 -8.95 53.95
CA ASP A 436 39.99 -9.77 54.02
C ASP A 436 38.76 -8.95 53.60
N THR A 437 38.60 -7.72 54.12
CA THR A 437 37.50 -6.82 53.69
C THR A 437 37.58 -6.42 52.22
N VAL A 438 38.78 -6.19 51.67
CA VAL A 438 38.96 -5.97 50.23
C VAL A 438 38.60 -7.22 49.41
N GLN A 439 38.90 -8.41 49.93
CA GLN A 439 38.57 -9.68 49.27
C GLN A 439 37.06 -9.97 49.29
N GLU A 440 36.38 -9.67 50.40
CA GLU A 440 34.90 -9.73 50.51
C GLU A 440 34.25 -8.77 49.51
N ALA A 441 34.67 -7.50 49.48
CA ALA A 441 34.17 -6.50 48.53
C ALA A 441 34.43 -6.91 47.06
N GLN A 442 35.55 -7.57 46.76
CA GLN A 442 35.81 -8.13 45.42
C GLN A 442 34.87 -9.29 45.07
N GLN A 443 34.54 -10.15 46.02
CA GLN A 443 33.58 -11.25 45.81
C GLN A 443 32.15 -10.73 45.62
N GLU A 444 31.73 -9.72 46.39
CA GLU A 444 30.43 -9.06 46.21
C GLU A 444 30.35 -8.35 44.85
N ALA A 445 31.39 -7.61 44.45
CA ALA A 445 31.45 -6.98 43.13
C ALA A 445 31.40 -8.00 41.99
N ALA A 446 32.09 -9.14 42.12
CA ALA A 446 32.04 -10.23 41.14
C ALA A 446 30.64 -10.86 41.06
N ALA A 447 29.98 -11.09 42.20
CA ALA A 447 28.62 -11.61 42.27
C ALA A 447 27.59 -10.63 41.65
N ALA A 448 27.75 -9.32 41.89
CA ALA A 448 26.91 -8.29 41.29
C ALA A 448 27.08 -8.22 39.75
N VAL A 449 28.32 -8.35 39.25
CA VAL A 449 28.59 -8.43 37.81
C VAL A 449 27.99 -9.70 37.18
N GLU A 450 28.03 -10.85 37.87
CA GLU A 450 27.34 -12.05 37.40
C GLU A 450 25.81 -11.91 37.40
N ALA A 451 25.23 -11.29 38.44
CA ALA A 451 23.80 -11.03 38.52
C ALA A 451 23.32 -10.14 37.35
N GLY A 452 23.96 -8.98 37.17
CA GLY A 452 23.65 -8.08 36.04
C GLY A 452 23.89 -8.74 34.67
N ARG A 453 24.84 -9.66 34.55
CA ARG A 453 25.05 -10.45 33.33
C ARG A 453 23.93 -11.45 33.05
N ARG A 454 23.30 -12.02 34.09
CA ARG A 454 22.12 -12.90 33.96
C ARG A 454 20.89 -12.10 33.56
N GLU A 455 20.64 -10.97 34.23
CA GLU A 455 19.56 -10.04 33.86
C GLU A 455 19.68 -9.55 32.41
N LEU A 456 20.89 -9.20 31.97
CA LEU A 456 21.16 -8.84 30.57
C LEU A 456 20.88 -10.00 29.60
N LEU A 457 21.16 -11.25 30.00
CA LEU A 457 20.88 -12.43 29.18
C LEU A 457 19.36 -12.68 29.07
N GLU A 458 18.64 -12.59 30.18
CA GLU A 458 17.18 -12.73 30.22
C GLU A 458 16.49 -11.62 29.42
N ALA A 459 16.96 -10.38 29.54
CA ALA A 459 16.49 -9.26 28.72
C ALA A 459 16.72 -9.52 27.22
N ARG A 460 17.90 -10.04 26.84
CA ARG A 460 18.21 -10.42 25.45
C ARG A 460 17.36 -11.56 24.93
N GLU A 461 17.05 -12.55 25.76
CA GLU A 461 16.09 -13.60 25.38
C GLU A 461 14.68 -13.05 25.20
N GLN A 462 14.26 -12.09 26.03
CA GLN A 462 12.96 -11.43 25.88
C GLN A 462 12.92 -10.58 24.60
N THR A 463 13.97 -9.82 24.28
CA THR A 463 14.03 -9.08 23.00
C THR A 463 14.03 -10.03 21.81
N ALA A 464 14.79 -11.13 21.85
CA ALA A 464 14.77 -12.14 20.78
C ALA A 464 13.37 -12.78 20.58
N LYS A 465 12.66 -13.10 21.67
CA LYS A 465 11.26 -13.59 21.62
C LYS A 465 10.30 -12.54 21.05
N TRP A 466 10.54 -11.24 21.31
CA TRP A 466 9.79 -10.15 20.71
C TRP A 466 10.13 -9.96 19.22
N GLU A 467 11.39 -10.03 18.82
CA GLU A 467 11.84 -9.98 17.43
C GLU A 467 11.25 -11.13 16.60
N GLU A 468 11.29 -12.37 17.11
CA GLU A 468 10.65 -13.53 16.48
C GLU A 468 9.14 -13.33 16.31
N LYS A 469 8.46 -12.80 17.35
CA LYS A 469 7.02 -12.50 17.30
C LYS A 469 6.69 -11.38 16.31
N CYS A 470 7.51 -10.32 16.24
CA CYS A 470 7.36 -9.24 15.28
C CYS A 470 7.57 -9.74 13.85
N SER A 471 8.63 -10.52 13.61
CA SER A 471 8.89 -11.15 12.31
C SER A 471 7.75 -12.08 11.89
N ARG A 472 7.18 -12.86 12.81
CA ARG A 472 6.01 -13.70 12.51
C ARG A 472 4.79 -12.87 12.12
N LEU A 473 4.48 -11.80 12.86
CA LEU A 473 3.39 -10.88 12.53
C LEU A 473 3.62 -10.16 11.18
N GLU A 474 4.86 -9.85 10.85
CA GLU A 474 5.25 -9.28 9.55
C GLU A 474 5.04 -10.29 8.42
N THR A 475 5.38 -11.58 8.61
CA THR A 475 5.05 -12.63 7.63
C THR A 475 3.55 -12.88 7.50
N GLU A 476 2.79 -12.92 8.61
CA GLU A 476 1.33 -13.04 8.60
C GLU A 476 0.68 -11.85 7.86
N TRP A 477 1.19 -10.63 8.06
CA TRP A 477 0.74 -9.43 7.34
C TRP A 477 1.08 -9.50 5.84
N GLN A 478 2.29 -9.93 5.49
CA GLN A 478 2.72 -10.06 4.10
C GLN A 478 1.90 -11.11 3.34
N GLU A 479 1.60 -12.27 3.95
CA GLU A 479 0.69 -13.27 3.39
C GLU A 479 -0.72 -12.69 3.14
N HIS A 480 -1.22 -11.85 4.06
CA HIS A 480 -2.50 -11.16 3.85
C HIS A 480 -2.43 -10.15 2.71
N VAL A 481 -1.35 -9.37 2.58
CA VAL A 481 -1.14 -8.43 1.46
C VAL A 481 -1.12 -9.19 0.13
N ASP A 482 -0.37 -10.29 0.05
CA ASP A 482 -0.30 -11.12 -1.16
C ASP A 482 -1.66 -11.75 -1.51
N GLN A 483 -2.43 -12.20 -0.51
CA GLN A 483 -3.82 -12.66 -0.70
C GLN A 483 -4.76 -11.55 -1.21
N PHE A 484 -4.60 -10.31 -0.73
CA PHE A 484 -5.38 -9.17 -1.22
C PHE A 484 -5.01 -8.83 -2.67
N GLN A 485 -3.72 -8.80 -3.02
CA GLN A 485 -3.26 -8.57 -4.39
C GLN A 485 -3.73 -9.68 -5.35
N ALA A 486 -3.71 -10.95 -4.91
CA ALA A 486 -4.23 -12.06 -5.70
C ALA A 486 -5.73 -11.90 -6.00
N ARG A 487 -6.55 -11.57 -4.97
CA ARG A 487 -7.98 -11.27 -5.14
C ARG A 487 -8.23 -10.05 -6.03
N GLU A 488 -7.40 -9.02 -5.94
CA GLU A 488 -7.49 -7.84 -6.80
C GLU A 488 -7.20 -8.19 -8.27
N GLN A 489 -6.21 -9.06 -8.53
CA GLN A 489 -5.96 -9.57 -9.89
C GLN A 489 -7.07 -10.48 -10.40
N GLU A 490 -7.65 -11.35 -9.56
CA GLU A 490 -8.84 -12.13 -9.94
C GLU A 490 -10.03 -11.22 -10.26
N TRP A 491 -10.26 -10.18 -9.46
CA TRP A 491 -11.32 -9.20 -9.71
C TRP A 491 -11.09 -8.45 -11.03
N LYS A 492 -9.86 -7.98 -11.30
CA LYS A 492 -9.48 -7.34 -12.58
C LYS A 492 -9.64 -8.28 -13.78
N ARG A 493 -9.34 -9.58 -13.63
CA ARG A 493 -9.59 -10.59 -14.68
C ARG A 493 -11.08 -10.80 -14.93
N ASN A 494 -11.89 -10.84 -13.88
CA ASN A 494 -13.34 -10.96 -13.99
C ASN A 494 -13.97 -9.70 -14.60
N GLU A 495 -13.50 -8.51 -14.22
CA GLU A 495 -13.90 -7.23 -14.83
C GLU A 495 -13.57 -7.19 -16.33
N ALA A 496 -12.34 -7.57 -16.72
CA ALA A 496 -11.95 -7.68 -18.12
C ALA A 496 -12.77 -8.73 -18.89
N ALA A 497 -13.13 -9.85 -18.26
CA ALA A 497 -13.99 -10.87 -18.86
C ALA A 497 -15.43 -10.38 -19.06
N TRP A 498 -15.98 -9.62 -18.10
CA TRP A 498 -17.29 -8.97 -18.25
C TRP A 498 -17.28 -7.88 -19.31
N GLN A 499 -16.20 -7.10 -19.43
CA GLN A 499 -16.02 -6.12 -20.50
C GLN A 499 -15.98 -6.82 -21.86
N ALA A 500 -15.18 -7.87 -22.02
CA ALA A 500 -15.13 -8.65 -23.27
C ALA A 500 -16.49 -9.27 -23.66
N GLN A 501 -17.27 -9.76 -22.68
CA GLN A 501 -18.64 -10.24 -22.94
C GLN A 501 -19.61 -9.10 -23.32
N ALA A 502 -19.46 -7.91 -22.72
CA ALA A 502 -20.26 -6.75 -23.09
C ALA A 502 -19.91 -6.28 -24.52
N ASP A 503 -18.63 -6.23 -24.87
CA ASP A 503 -18.16 -5.90 -26.22
C ASP A 503 -18.71 -6.92 -27.24
N GLU A 504 -18.60 -8.23 -26.96
CA GLU A 504 -19.15 -9.31 -27.79
C GLU A 504 -20.67 -9.16 -27.98
N TRP A 505 -21.42 -8.80 -26.94
CA TRP A 505 -22.86 -8.50 -27.06
C TRP A 505 -23.13 -7.26 -27.89
N THR A 506 -22.31 -6.20 -27.80
CA THR A 506 -22.48 -5.02 -28.66
C THR A 506 -22.15 -5.31 -30.13
N GLU A 507 -21.16 -6.16 -30.42
CA GLU A 507 -20.88 -6.64 -31.77
C GLU A 507 -22.05 -7.49 -32.30
N GLN A 508 -22.62 -8.38 -31.48
CA GLN A 508 -23.82 -9.16 -31.84
C GLN A 508 -25.04 -8.27 -32.07
N GLU A 509 -25.28 -7.24 -31.25
CA GLU A 509 -26.38 -6.29 -31.44
C GLU A 509 -26.18 -5.46 -32.73
N GLN A 510 -24.95 -5.02 -33.02
CA GLN A 510 -24.62 -4.36 -34.29
C GLN A 510 -24.82 -5.30 -35.49
N ALA A 511 -24.39 -6.56 -35.40
CA ALA A 511 -24.58 -7.56 -36.44
C ALA A 511 -26.07 -7.85 -36.69
N TRP A 512 -26.89 -7.98 -35.63
CA TRP A 512 -28.34 -8.12 -35.74
C TRP A 512 -29.00 -6.85 -36.29
N SER A 513 -28.54 -5.65 -35.91
CA SER A 513 -29.02 -4.38 -36.46
C SER A 513 -28.74 -4.26 -37.96
N LEU A 514 -27.55 -4.67 -38.41
CA LEU A 514 -27.18 -4.71 -39.82
C LEU A 514 -27.97 -5.76 -40.59
N ALA A 515 -28.11 -6.97 -40.06
CA ALA A 515 -28.93 -8.03 -40.66
C ALA A 515 -30.41 -7.63 -40.75
N PHE A 516 -30.94 -6.96 -39.71
CA PHE A 516 -32.30 -6.42 -39.71
C PHE A 516 -32.47 -5.30 -40.74
N LYS A 517 -31.49 -4.40 -40.92
CA LYS A 517 -31.53 -3.39 -41.99
C LYS A 517 -31.54 -4.05 -43.37
N ALA A 518 -30.62 -4.97 -43.64
CA ALA A 518 -30.58 -5.71 -44.90
C ALA A 518 -31.89 -6.47 -45.19
N TRP A 519 -32.48 -7.11 -44.18
CA TRP A 519 -33.77 -7.80 -44.32
C TRP A 519 -34.95 -6.84 -44.57
N ASN A 520 -34.95 -5.64 -43.96
CA ASN A 520 -35.93 -4.60 -44.29
C ASN A 520 -35.73 -4.07 -45.72
N GLU A 521 -34.50 -3.87 -46.16
CA GLU A 521 -34.18 -3.45 -47.53
C GLU A 521 -34.61 -4.50 -48.57
N GLU A 522 -34.36 -5.79 -48.32
CA GLU A 522 -34.87 -6.89 -49.14
C GLU A 522 -36.41 -6.93 -49.15
N ARG A 523 -37.06 -6.79 -47.99
CA ARG A 523 -38.53 -6.72 -47.89
C ARG A 523 -39.08 -5.55 -48.70
N ASP A 524 -38.48 -4.38 -48.59
CA ASP A 524 -38.97 -3.16 -49.22
C ASP A 524 -38.76 -3.20 -50.74
N GLU A 525 -37.65 -3.77 -51.23
CA GLU A 525 -37.46 -4.06 -52.66
C GLU A 525 -38.45 -5.14 -53.16
N MET A 526 -38.74 -6.18 -52.37
CA MET A 526 -39.80 -7.15 -52.71
C MET A 526 -41.18 -6.51 -52.77
N GLN A 527 -41.52 -5.60 -51.84
CA GLN A 527 -42.75 -4.80 -51.91
C GLN A 527 -42.76 -3.84 -53.11
N ARG A 528 -41.61 -3.28 -53.49
CA ARG A 528 -41.46 -2.41 -54.67
C ARG A 528 -41.75 -3.20 -55.94
N ARG A 529 -41.15 -4.38 -56.09
CA ARG A 529 -41.41 -5.32 -57.21
C ARG A 529 -42.85 -5.80 -57.24
N LEU A 530 -43.45 -6.08 -56.09
CA LEU A 530 -44.85 -6.49 -56.01
C LEU A 530 -45.78 -5.37 -56.50
N LYS A 531 -45.54 -4.12 -56.09
CA LYS A 531 -46.27 -2.94 -56.61
C LYS A 531 -46.03 -2.71 -58.10
N GLU A 532 -44.81 -2.90 -58.60
CA GLU A 532 -44.51 -2.81 -60.04
C GLU A 532 -45.31 -3.88 -60.83
N ALA A 533 -45.33 -5.13 -60.34
CA ALA A 533 -46.11 -6.21 -60.94
C ALA A 533 -47.64 -6.01 -60.82
N GLU A 534 -48.13 -5.44 -59.71
CA GLU A 534 -49.55 -5.05 -59.55
C GLU A 534 -49.94 -3.95 -60.54
N VAL A 535 -49.10 -2.92 -60.71
CA VAL A 535 -49.32 -1.84 -61.69
C VAL A 535 -49.26 -2.36 -63.11
N GLU A 536 -48.33 -3.28 -63.43
CA GLU A 536 -48.23 -3.88 -64.75
C GLU A 536 -49.40 -4.82 -65.05
N SER A 537 -49.85 -5.62 -64.07
CA SER A 537 -51.07 -6.43 -64.15
C SER A 537 -52.33 -5.57 -64.34
N ALA A 538 -52.45 -4.47 -63.58
CA ALA A 538 -53.56 -3.52 -63.72
C ALA A 538 -53.55 -2.83 -65.09
N ARG A 539 -52.37 -2.49 -65.62
CA ARG A 539 -52.20 -1.93 -66.97
C ARG A 539 -52.59 -2.93 -68.04
N LEU A 540 -52.18 -4.19 -67.92
CA LEU A 540 -52.56 -5.27 -68.83
C LEU A 540 -54.09 -5.51 -68.80
N GLN A 541 -54.69 -5.54 -67.61
CA GLN A 541 -56.14 -5.62 -67.45
C GLN A 541 -56.86 -4.42 -68.09
N ALA A 542 -56.38 -3.18 -67.89
CA ALA A 542 -56.94 -2.00 -68.52
C ALA A 542 -56.86 -2.09 -70.06
N THR A 543 -55.72 -2.50 -70.63
CA THR A 543 -55.61 -2.70 -72.09
C THR A 543 -56.50 -3.83 -72.62
N ALA A 544 -56.76 -4.87 -71.82
CA ALA A 544 -57.69 -5.92 -72.17
C ALA A 544 -59.16 -5.44 -72.10
N GLN A 545 -59.50 -4.60 -71.13
CA GLN A 545 -60.82 -3.96 -71.01
C GLN A 545 -61.07 -2.96 -72.14
N ASP A 546 -60.13 -2.08 -72.45
CA ASP A 546 -60.19 -1.16 -73.60
C ASP A 546 -60.37 -1.94 -74.92
N GLY A 547 -59.61 -3.03 -75.09
CA GLY A 547 -59.73 -3.90 -76.27
C GLY A 547 -61.09 -4.60 -76.36
N GLN A 548 -61.66 -5.04 -75.23
CA GLN A 548 -63.03 -5.57 -75.16
C GLN A 548 -64.08 -4.50 -75.48
N GLU A 549 -63.93 -3.29 -74.96
CA GLU A 549 -64.88 -2.18 -75.20
C GLU A 549 -64.83 -1.73 -76.67
N GLN A 550 -63.64 -1.68 -77.28
CA GLN A 550 -63.48 -1.43 -78.71
C GLN A 550 -64.13 -2.53 -79.57
N LEU A 551 -63.95 -3.81 -79.23
CA LEU A 551 -64.63 -4.92 -79.91
C LEU A 551 -66.16 -4.81 -79.79
N VAL A 552 -66.70 -4.48 -78.61
CA VAL A 552 -68.13 -4.27 -78.42
C VAL A 552 -68.65 -3.09 -79.25
N LYS A 553 -67.94 -1.96 -79.28
CA LYS A 553 -68.28 -0.81 -80.14
C LYS A 553 -68.27 -1.19 -81.61
N GLN A 554 -67.25 -1.91 -82.08
CA GLN A 554 -67.16 -2.35 -83.48
C GLN A 554 -68.30 -3.30 -83.86
N ILE A 555 -68.69 -4.22 -82.97
CA ILE A 555 -69.86 -5.09 -83.16
C ILE A 555 -71.16 -4.26 -83.18
N GLN A 556 -71.28 -3.24 -82.33
CA GLN A 556 -72.45 -2.36 -82.29
C GLN A 556 -72.57 -1.50 -83.55
N GLU A 557 -71.47 -0.90 -84.02
CA GLU A 557 -71.42 -0.16 -85.30
C GLU A 557 -71.79 -1.06 -86.48
N GLN A 558 -71.28 -2.30 -86.53
CA GLN A 558 -71.67 -3.29 -87.54
C GLN A 558 -73.16 -3.64 -87.46
N PHE A 559 -73.71 -3.80 -86.25
CA PHE A 559 -75.14 -4.05 -86.05
C PHE A 559 -76.00 -2.86 -86.47
N GLU A 560 -75.57 -1.63 -86.21
CA GLU A 560 -76.24 -0.42 -86.67
C GLU A 560 -76.24 -0.34 -88.20
N VAL A 561 -75.11 -0.57 -88.87
CA VAL A 561 -75.02 -0.62 -90.33
C VAL A 561 -75.95 -1.69 -90.92
N LEU A 562 -75.94 -2.91 -90.37
CA LEU A 562 -76.85 -3.98 -90.81
C LEU A 562 -78.33 -3.62 -90.57
N SER A 563 -78.64 -2.98 -89.45
CA SER A 563 -79.99 -2.47 -89.15
C SER A 563 -80.44 -1.35 -90.10
N HIS A 564 -79.51 -0.49 -90.53
CA HIS A 564 -79.76 0.55 -91.53
C HIS A 564 -79.94 -0.04 -92.94
N GLN A 565 -79.11 -1.00 -93.35
CA GLN A 565 -79.27 -1.74 -94.60
C GLN A 565 -80.58 -2.52 -94.64
N PHE A 566 -80.96 -3.18 -93.54
CA PHE A 566 -82.25 -3.86 -93.43
C PHE A 566 -83.42 -2.87 -93.54
N ARG A 567 -83.37 -1.72 -92.86
CA ARG A 567 -84.38 -0.67 -92.98
C ARG A 567 -84.48 -0.13 -94.41
N LEU A 568 -83.36 0.12 -95.08
CA LEU A 568 -83.33 0.53 -96.48
C LEU A 568 -83.97 -0.53 -97.38
N SER A 569 -83.60 -1.80 -97.25
CA SER A 569 -84.19 -2.90 -98.04
C SER A 569 -85.70 -3.08 -97.79
N GLN A 570 -86.19 -2.83 -96.57
CA GLN A 570 -87.63 -2.80 -96.29
C GLN A 570 -88.32 -1.59 -96.93
N VAL A 571 -87.67 -0.41 -96.97
CA VAL A 571 -88.19 0.77 -97.67
C VAL A 571 -88.19 0.57 -99.18
N GLU A 572 -87.14 0.00 -99.76
CA GLU A 572 -87.04 -0.39 -101.18
C GLU A 572 -88.18 -1.35 -101.56
N ARG A 573 -88.35 -2.46 -100.82
CA ARG A 573 -89.46 -3.40 -101.05
C ARG A 573 -90.85 -2.76 -100.89
N ASN A 574 -90.98 -1.77 -100.02
CA ASN A 574 -92.23 -1.02 -99.88
C ASN A 574 -92.43 -0.02 -101.05
N MET A 575 -91.37 0.60 -101.56
CA MET A 575 -91.42 1.41 -102.79
C MET A 575 -91.71 0.56 -104.03
N GLU A 576 -91.11 -0.62 -104.18
CA GLU A 576 -91.43 -1.58 -105.25
C GLU A 576 -92.92 -1.98 -105.20
N ARG A 577 -93.45 -2.24 -104.00
CA ARG A 577 -94.89 -2.49 -103.81
C ARG A 577 -95.77 -1.27 -104.10
N GLN A 578 -95.29 -0.07 -103.80
CA GLN A 578 -95.99 1.18 -104.08
C GLN A 578 -96.04 1.44 -105.61
N GLN A 579 -94.90 1.31 -106.29
CA GLN A 579 -94.77 1.41 -107.75
C GLN A 579 -95.58 0.32 -108.46
N ALA A 580 -95.63 -0.90 -107.94
CA ALA A 580 -96.49 -1.96 -108.49
C ALA A 580 -97.98 -1.57 -108.42
N LYS A 581 -98.44 -0.95 -107.32
CA LYS A 581 -99.80 -0.41 -107.21
C LYS A 581 -100.05 0.77 -108.14
N GLU A 582 -99.12 1.72 -108.22
CA GLU A 582 -99.23 2.87 -109.12
C GLU A 582 -99.28 2.42 -110.59
N MET A 583 -98.54 1.38 -110.96
CA MET A 583 -98.61 0.74 -112.29
C MET A 583 -99.92 -0.03 -112.51
N GLU A 584 -100.48 -0.67 -111.47
CA GLU A 584 -101.78 -1.35 -111.53
C GLU A 584 -102.94 -0.33 -111.67
N GLU A 585 -102.88 0.79 -110.94
CA GLU A 585 -103.81 1.92 -111.06
C GLU A 585 -103.69 2.60 -112.43
N ALA A 586 -102.47 2.84 -112.93
CA ALA A 586 -102.26 3.39 -114.27
C ALA A 586 -102.74 2.43 -115.38
N TYR A 587 -102.55 1.12 -115.22
CA TYR A 587 -103.09 0.11 -116.13
C TYR A 587 -104.63 0.09 -116.11
N LEU A 588 -105.25 0.23 -114.93
CA LEU A 588 -106.70 0.36 -114.80
C LEU A 588 -107.22 1.65 -115.46
N GLN A 589 -106.56 2.79 -115.27
CA GLN A 589 -106.91 4.06 -115.92
C GLN A 589 -106.80 3.96 -117.45
N LEU A 590 -105.70 3.41 -117.97
CA LEU A 590 -105.50 3.20 -119.41
C LEU A 590 -106.55 2.23 -120.01
N LYS A 591 -106.99 1.23 -119.23
CA LYS A 591 -108.07 0.32 -119.62
C LYS A 591 -109.42 1.03 -119.66
N ASP A 592 -109.70 1.93 -118.71
CA ASP A 592 -110.89 2.77 -118.66
C ASP A 592 -110.92 3.77 -119.84
N GLU A 593 -109.78 4.38 -120.17
CA GLU A 593 -109.60 5.24 -121.34
C GLU A 593 -109.75 4.46 -122.65
N TYR A 594 -109.20 3.25 -122.75
CA TYR A 594 -109.42 2.37 -123.90
C TYR A 594 -110.89 1.97 -124.05
N GLN A 595 -111.61 1.71 -122.96
CA GLN A 595 -113.06 1.46 -123.01
C GLN A 595 -113.85 2.69 -123.46
N LYS A 596 -113.50 3.90 -122.99
CA LYS A 596 -114.12 5.15 -123.46
C LYS A 596 -113.86 5.39 -124.95
N LEU A 597 -112.62 5.21 -125.40
CA LEU A 597 -112.26 5.33 -126.81
C LEU A 597 -112.95 4.26 -127.67
N GLN A 598 -113.19 3.06 -127.12
CA GLN A 598 -113.95 2.02 -127.78
C GLN A 598 -115.45 2.36 -127.86
N SER A 599 -116.05 2.99 -126.85
CA SER A 599 -117.44 3.51 -126.94
C SER A 599 -117.55 4.67 -127.94
N GLU A 600 -116.61 5.63 -127.92
CA GLU A 600 -116.57 6.72 -128.91
C GLU A 600 -116.41 6.15 -130.33
N PHE A 601 -115.49 5.20 -130.55
CA PHE A 601 -115.31 4.57 -131.86
C PHE A 601 -116.58 3.84 -132.35
N ASN A 602 -117.38 3.27 -131.44
CA ASN A 602 -118.67 2.67 -131.79
C ASN A 602 -119.73 3.73 -132.13
N GLU A 603 -119.80 4.86 -131.41
CA GLU A 603 -120.70 5.99 -131.73
C GLU A 603 -120.34 6.63 -133.08
N TRP A 604 -119.04 6.74 -133.41
CA TRP A 604 -118.59 7.22 -134.72
C TRP A 604 -118.93 6.24 -135.86
N LEU A 605 -118.95 4.93 -135.61
CA LEU A 605 -119.44 3.94 -136.56
C LEU A 605 -120.96 4.07 -136.79
N GLU A 606 -121.74 4.27 -135.73
CA GLU A 606 -123.20 4.41 -135.80
C GLU A 606 -123.65 5.70 -136.53
N LEU A 607 -122.83 6.76 -136.46
CA LEU A 607 -123.02 7.99 -137.25
C LEU A 607 -122.69 7.82 -138.74
N ILE A 608 -121.70 6.99 -139.09
CA ILE A 608 -121.32 6.76 -140.50
C ILE A 608 -122.37 5.92 -141.25
N ASP A 609 -123.08 5.03 -140.56
CA ASP A 609 -124.17 4.23 -141.18
C ASP A 609 -125.48 5.03 -141.39
N GLN A 610 -125.65 6.20 -140.76
CA GLN A 610 -126.84 7.05 -140.97
C GLN A 610 -126.77 7.94 -142.21
N ASP A 611 -125.57 8.34 -142.66
CA ASP A 611 -125.37 9.21 -143.85
C ASP A 611 -125.47 8.44 -145.21
N VAL A 612 -125.90 7.18 -145.22
CA VAL A 612 -125.92 6.31 -146.42
C VAL A 612 -127.33 5.88 -146.86
N ASN A 613 -128.40 6.25 -146.14
CA ASN A 613 -129.79 5.99 -146.54
C ASN A 613 -130.77 7.17 -146.27
N GLU A 614 -130.56 8.32 -146.93
CA GLU A 614 -131.55 8.99 -147.83
C GLU A 614 -131.01 10.31 -148.43
#